data_AF-A0A820L081-F1
#
_entry.id   AF-A0A820L081-F1
#
_cell.length_a   1.000
_cell.length_b   1.000
_cell.length_c   1.000
_cell.angle_alpha   90.00
_cell.angle_beta   90.00
_cell.angle_gamma   90.00
#
_symmetry.space_group_name_H-M   'P 1'
#
loop_
_entity.id
_entity.type
_entity.pdbx_description
1 polymer ?
#
loop_
_entity_poly.entity_id
_entity_poly.type
_entity_poly.pdbx_seq_one_letter_code
_entity_poly.pdbx_strand_id
1 'polypeptide(L)'
;MDTLSIRAQNESKNITPLLKNFILVQQNPYDDELNPNGVCNCGVAENYLCENELISKLQSIQIWKGNHMYYPYSTGELSLRQASCKFFQKLFQLNYQLDPERMVISSGLSGIISLLGYLIGDIDDVFLISSPYYTAFDHDIAALANCAIFRCPLNHHKEHL
;
A
#
# COMPACT_ATOMS: atom_id res chain seq x y z
N MET A 1 13.31 -15.91 -22.20
CA MET A 1 12.21 -15.69 -21.22
C MET A 1 11.62 -17.01 -20.71
N ASP A 2 12.05 -18.16 -21.24
CA ASP A 2 11.42 -19.47 -21.02
C ASP A 2 11.68 -20.09 -19.64
N THR A 3 12.51 -19.46 -18.81
CA THR A 3 12.80 -19.87 -17.43
C THR A 3 11.87 -19.21 -16.40
N LEU A 4 11.12 -18.18 -16.80
CA LEU A 4 10.13 -17.54 -15.94
C LEU A 4 8.85 -18.37 -15.88
N SER A 5 8.15 -18.33 -14.74
CA SER A 5 6.81 -18.89 -14.64
C SER A 5 5.86 -18.19 -15.62
N ILE A 6 4.78 -18.87 -16.04
CA ILE A 6 3.77 -18.30 -16.95
C ILE A 6 3.25 -16.96 -16.40
N ARG A 7 2.99 -16.87 -15.09
CA ARG A 7 2.58 -15.62 -14.43
C ARG A 7 3.61 -14.52 -14.60
N ALA A 8 4.89 -14.79 -14.30
CA ALA A 8 5.95 -13.80 -14.47
C ALA A 8 6.15 -13.38 -15.94
N GLN A 9 5.98 -14.31 -16.89
CA GLN A 9 6.00 -13.97 -18.31
C GLN A 9 4.84 -13.04 -18.71
N ASN A 10 3.64 -13.26 -18.17
CA ASN A 10 2.47 -12.42 -18.44
C ASN A 10 2.63 -11.02 -17.83
N GLU A 11 3.03 -10.93 -16.56
CA GLU A 11 3.25 -9.65 -15.88
C GLU A 11 4.38 -8.82 -16.52
N SER A 12 5.46 -9.46 -16.97
CA SER A 12 6.60 -8.77 -17.58
C SER A 12 6.27 -8.01 -18.88
N LYS A 13 5.13 -8.32 -19.51
CA LYS A 13 4.68 -7.69 -20.76
C LYS A 13 3.86 -6.42 -20.53
N ASN A 14 3.38 -6.19 -19.30
CA ASN A 14 2.42 -5.14 -18.99
C ASN A 14 3.06 -4.04 -18.13
N ILE A 15 3.63 -3.02 -18.76
CA ILE A 15 4.06 -1.81 -18.06
C ILE A 15 2.85 -0.89 -17.91
N THR A 16 2.42 -0.65 -16.67
CA THR A 16 1.30 0.26 -16.40
C THR A 16 1.67 1.71 -16.76
N PRO A 17 0.69 2.56 -17.14
CA PRO A 17 0.96 3.98 -17.37
C PRO A 17 1.60 4.67 -16.16
N LEU A 18 1.21 4.26 -14.95
CA LEU A 18 1.79 4.74 -13.69
C LEU A 18 3.29 4.41 -13.62
N LEU A 19 3.68 3.15 -13.80
CA LEU A 19 5.08 2.74 -13.76
C LEU A 19 5.90 3.41 -14.87
N LYS A 20 5.34 3.51 -16.08
CA LYS A 20 5.98 4.20 -17.20
C LYS A 20 6.28 5.66 -16.86
N ASN A 21 5.29 6.40 -16.34
CA ASN A 21 5.46 7.81 -15.98
C ASN A 21 6.41 7.98 -14.79
N PHE A 22 6.35 7.07 -13.82
CA PHE A 22 7.26 7.09 -12.69
C PHE A 22 8.73 6.92 -13.12
N ILE A 23 9.01 6.01 -14.05
CA ILE A 23 10.36 5.86 -14.64
C ILE A 23 10.82 7.15 -15.33
N LEU A 24 9.94 7.84 -16.06
CA LEU A 24 10.29 9.11 -16.71
C LEU A 24 10.66 10.20 -15.71
N VAL A 25 9.89 10.30 -14.62
CA VAL A 25 10.18 11.24 -13.51
C VAL A 25 11.54 10.93 -12.88
N GLN A 26 11.84 9.65 -12.63
CA GLN A 26 13.12 9.23 -12.05
C GLN A 26 14.34 9.49 -12.95
N GLN A 27 14.15 9.46 -14.27
CA GLN A 27 15.24 9.68 -15.24
C GLN A 27 15.60 11.16 -15.43
N ASN A 28 14.68 12.08 -15.13
CA ASN A 28 14.90 13.51 -15.26
C ASN A 28 14.21 14.26 -14.11
N PRO A 29 14.64 14.05 -12.84
CA PRO A 29 14.00 14.69 -11.70
C PRO A 29 14.26 16.20 -11.72
N TYR A 30 13.24 16.98 -11.37
CA TYR A 30 13.40 18.39 -11.08
C TYR A 30 14.29 18.61 -9.85
N ASP A 31 15.17 19.60 -9.95
CA ASP A 31 15.98 20.13 -8.85
C ASP A 31 16.14 21.64 -9.09
N ASP A 32 15.94 22.48 -8.08
CA ASP A 32 15.92 23.94 -8.26
C ASP A 32 17.28 24.53 -8.61
N GLU A 33 18.38 23.90 -8.21
CA GLU A 33 19.75 24.35 -8.47
C GLU A 33 20.41 23.58 -9.61
N LEU A 34 20.30 22.25 -9.60
CA LEU A 34 21.04 21.33 -10.47
C LEU A 34 20.28 21.01 -11.77
N ASN A 35 18.94 21.03 -11.74
CA ASN A 35 18.12 20.69 -12.90
C ASN A 35 16.74 21.38 -12.91
N PRO A 36 16.70 22.72 -13.06
CA PRO A 36 15.44 23.49 -12.98
C PRO A 36 14.47 23.19 -14.12
N ASN A 37 14.94 22.50 -15.18
CA ASN A 37 14.12 22.04 -16.31
C ASN A 37 13.71 20.56 -16.18
N GLY A 38 13.97 19.92 -15.03
CA GLY A 38 13.55 18.56 -14.76
C GLY A 38 12.04 18.42 -14.54
N VAL A 39 11.58 17.18 -14.43
CA VAL A 39 10.17 16.83 -14.24
C VAL A 39 9.83 16.87 -12.75
N CYS A 40 8.87 17.71 -12.38
CA CYS A 40 8.34 17.73 -11.02
C CYS A 40 7.42 16.52 -10.79
N ASN A 41 7.64 15.78 -9.71
CA ASN A 41 6.81 14.63 -9.36
C ASN A 41 5.51 15.08 -8.67
N CYS A 42 4.41 15.07 -9.40
CA CYS A 42 3.07 15.26 -8.85
C CYS A 42 2.21 13.99 -8.93
N GLY A 43 2.81 12.84 -9.25
CA GLY A 43 2.10 11.58 -9.50
C GLY A 43 2.15 10.58 -8.36
N VAL A 44 2.96 10.84 -7.32
CA VAL A 44 3.15 9.94 -6.18
C VAL A 44 2.56 10.56 -4.92
N ALA A 45 1.74 9.78 -4.21
CA ALA A 45 1.12 10.19 -2.96
C ALA A 45 2.05 9.90 -1.77
N GLU A 46 3.06 10.74 -1.58
CA GLU A 46 3.98 10.70 -0.44
C GLU A 46 3.81 11.94 0.45
N ASN A 47 4.01 11.78 1.76
CA ASN A 47 3.84 12.85 2.73
C ASN A 47 5.18 13.18 3.41
N TYR A 48 5.78 14.29 2.99
CA TYR A 48 7.03 14.81 3.56
C TYR A 48 6.82 15.84 4.68
N LEU A 49 5.56 16.23 4.97
CA LEU A 49 5.26 17.35 5.87
C LEU A 49 5.70 17.15 7.32
N CYS A 50 5.87 15.89 7.75
CA CYS A 50 6.26 15.54 9.12
C CYS A 50 7.61 14.81 9.20
N GLU A 51 8.45 14.95 8.16
CA GLU A 51 9.71 14.21 8.08
C GLU A 51 10.62 14.49 9.29
N ASN A 52 10.82 15.76 9.65
CA ASN A 52 11.68 16.16 10.75
C ASN A 52 11.20 15.62 12.10
N GLU A 53 9.90 15.66 12.36
CA GLU A 53 9.28 15.14 13.57
C GLU A 53 9.42 13.62 13.65
N LEU A 54 9.21 12.91 12.53
CA LEU A 54 9.39 11.46 12.45
C LEU A 54 10.84 11.05 12.69
N ILE A 55 11.80 11.71 12.04
CA ILE A 55 13.24 11.45 12.24
C ILE A 55 13.62 11.65 13.70
N SER A 56 13.26 12.81 14.27
CA SER A 56 13.53 13.13 15.68
C SER A 56 12.94 12.08 16.62
N LYS A 57 11.72 11.63 16.34
CA LYS A 57 11.03 10.62 17.14
C LYS A 57 11.72 9.26 17.02
N LEU A 58 12.07 8.81 15.81
CA LEU A 58 12.74 7.53 15.57
C LEU A 58 14.10 7.46 16.28
N GLN A 59 14.89 8.54 16.17
CA GLN A 59 16.18 8.64 16.87
C GLN A 59 16.03 8.56 18.39
N SER A 60 14.96 9.12 18.96
CA SER A 60 14.68 9.05 20.40
C SER A 60 14.27 7.66 20.91
N ILE A 61 13.73 6.79 20.04
CA ILE A 61 13.16 5.49 20.43
C ILE A 61 14.15 4.35 20.18
N GLN A 62 15.30 4.61 19.56
CA GLN A 62 16.21 3.58 19.05
C GLN A 62 16.85 2.74 20.18
N ILE A 63 16.08 1.79 20.71
CA ILE A 63 16.45 0.81 21.71
C ILE A 63 16.26 -0.56 21.06
N TRP A 64 17.36 -1.10 20.53
CA TRP A 64 17.39 -2.48 20.06
C TRP A 64 17.34 -3.41 21.26
N LYS A 65 16.37 -4.33 21.26
CA LYS A 65 16.30 -5.42 22.22
C LYS A 65 16.64 -6.71 21.50
N GLY A 66 17.30 -7.64 22.19
CA GLY A 66 17.73 -8.90 21.59
C GLY A 66 16.57 -9.69 20.95
N ASN A 67 15.36 -9.60 21.51
CA ASN A 67 14.18 -10.28 20.96
C ASN A 67 13.76 -9.78 19.57
N HIS A 68 14.17 -8.59 19.15
CA HIS A 68 13.89 -8.07 17.81
C HIS A 68 14.69 -8.78 16.70
N MET A 69 15.69 -9.61 17.06
CA MET A 69 16.55 -10.33 16.12
C MET A 69 16.11 -11.78 15.85
N TYR A 70 15.01 -12.21 16.45
CA TYR A 70 14.49 -13.59 16.33
C TYR A 70 13.11 -13.59 15.66
N TYR A 71 12.55 -14.79 15.47
CA TYR A 71 11.23 -14.96 14.87
C TYR A 71 10.16 -14.16 15.62
N PRO A 72 9.44 -13.26 14.93
CA PRO A 72 8.32 -12.55 15.52
C PRO A 72 7.08 -13.45 15.61
N TYR A 73 6.08 -13.01 16.36
CA TYR A 73 4.74 -13.58 16.24
C TYR A 73 4.20 -13.38 14.82
N SER A 74 3.55 -14.40 14.26
CA SER A 74 3.01 -14.37 12.90
C SER A 74 1.97 -13.27 12.67
N THR A 75 1.27 -12.85 13.73
CA THR A 75 0.28 -11.75 13.71
C THR A 75 0.89 -10.38 14.03
N GLY A 76 2.18 -10.34 14.38
CA GLY A 76 2.88 -9.16 14.89
C GLY A 76 2.86 -9.07 16.42
N GLU A 77 3.84 -8.31 16.96
CA GLU A 77 3.99 -8.09 18.39
C GLU A 77 2.72 -7.54 19.04
N LEU A 78 2.31 -8.11 20.19
CA LEU A 78 1.09 -7.70 20.89
C LEU A 78 1.12 -6.20 21.25
N SER A 79 2.27 -5.69 21.68
CA SER A 79 2.44 -4.27 22.01
C SER A 79 2.19 -3.36 20.80
N LEU A 80 2.62 -3.78 19.61
CA LEU A 80 2.36 -3.06 18.36
C LEU A 80 0.87 -3.12 18.01
N ARG A 81 0.24 -4.30 18.08
CA ARG A 81 -1.21 -4.46 17.83
C ARG A 81 -2.05 -3.59 18.77
N GLN A 82 -1.71 -3.54 20.05
CA GLN A 82 -2.35 -2.67 21.05
C GLN A 82 -2.17 -1.18 20.74
N ALA A 83 -0.96 -0.77 20.37
CA ALA A 83 -0.67 0.62 20.00
C ALA A 83 -1.44 1.03 18.74
N SER A 84 -1.48 0.18 17.72
CA SER A 84 -2.24 0.38 16.49
C SER A 84 -3.74 0.48 16.75
N CYS A 85 -4.32 -0.39 17.58
CA CYS A 85 -5.71 -0.29 18.00
C CYS A 85 -6.00 1.08 18.63
N LYS A 86 -5.21 1.50 19.63
CA LYS A 86 -5.36 2.80 20.28
C LYS A 86 -5.22 3.97 19.30
N PHE A 87 -4.27 3.87 18.37
CA PHE A 87 -4.05 4.89 17.34
C PHE A 87 -5.26 5.02 16.42
N PHE A 88 -5.77 3.93 15.86
CA PHE A 88 -6.92 3.96 14.96
C PHE A 88 -8.22 4.37 15.67
N GLN A 89 -8.43 3.93 16.91
CA GLN A 89 -9.56 4.40 17.71
C GLN A 89 -9.54 5.91 17.90
N LYS A 90 -8.36 6.48 18.21
CA LYS A 90 -8.20 7.93 18.35
C LYS A 90 -8.35 8.66 17.02
N LEU A 91 -7.70 8.16 15.97
CA LEU A 91 -7.67 8.77 14.64
C LEU A 91 -9.06 8.83 14.01
N PHE A 92 -9.80 7.73 14.06
CA PHE A 92 -11.13 7.60 13.47
C PHE A 92 -12.26 7.90 14.47
N GLN A 93 -11.92 8.30 15.70
CA GLN A 93 -12.87 8.63 16.77
C GLN A 93 -13.91 7.51 16.98
N LEU A 94 -13.46 6.26 16.98
CA LEU A 94 -14.34 5.10 17.09
C LEU A 94 -15.05 5.09 18.45
N ASN A 95 -16.36 4.82 18.44
CA ASN A 95 -17.16 4.68 19.65
C ASN A 95 -17.11 3.25 20.25
N TYR A 96 -16.27 2.37 19.70
CA TYR A 96 -16.06 1.01 20.19
C TYR A 96 -14.57 0.69 20.38
N GLN A 97 -14.30 -0.39 21.11
CA GLN A 97 -12.94 -0.87 21.33
C GLN A 97 -12.52 -1.86 20.23
N LEU A 98 -11.33 -1.62 19.67
CA LEU A 98 -10.69 -2.58 18.78
C LEU A 98 -10.03 -3.66 19.64
N ASP A 99 -10.24 -4.93 19.28
CA ASP A 99 -9.63 -6.08 19.93
C ASP A 99 -8.25 -6.36 19.31
N PRO A 100 -7.14 -6.19 20.06
CA PRO A 100 -5.81 -6.47 19.56
C PRO A 100 -5.65 -7.92 19.07
N GLU A 101 -6.36 -8.89 19.65
CA GLU A 101 -6.29 -10.30 19.24
C GLU A 101 -6.89 -10.55 17.84
N ARG A 102 -7.66 -9.59 17.32
CA ARG A 102 -8.21 -9.61 15.95
C ARG A 102 -7.42 -8.74 14.97
N MET A 103 -6.29 -8.17 15.40
CA MET A 103 -5.42 -7.35 14.56
C MET A 103 -4.25 -8.17 14.04
N VAL A 104 -3.94 -8.02 12.75
CA VAL A 104 -2.78 -8.65 12.11
C VAL A 104 -1.92 -7.55 11.49
N ILE A 105 -0.61 -7.63 11.70
CA ILE A 105 0.38 -6.75 11.07
C ILE A 105 0.94 -7.46 9.84
N SER A 106 0.99 -6.75 8.70
CA SER A 106 1.52 -7.25 7.44
C SER A 106 2.38 -6.17 6.77
N SER A 107 3.12 -6.55 5.73
CA SER A 107 4.05 -5.70 4.98
C SER A 107 3.32 -4.72 4.07
N GLY A 108 2.69 -3.71 4.66
CA GLY A 108 1.99 -2.65 3.95
C GLY A 108 0.63 -3.05 3.38
N LEU A 109 -0.05 -2.08 2.78
CA LEU A 109 -1.42 -2.26 2.26
C LEU A 109 -1.48 -3.30 1.12
N SER A 110 -0.52 -3.29 0.19
CA SER A 110 -0.49 -4.26 -0.91
C SER A 110 -0.43 -5.70 -0.41
N GLY A 111 0.41 -5.99 0.58
CA GLY A 111 0.45 -7.32 1.20
C GLY A 111 -0.85 -7.71 1.89
N ILE A 112 -1.55 -6.75 2.52
CA ILE A 112 -2.86 -6.97 3.14
C ILE A 112 -3.91 -7.31 2.07
N ILE A 113 -3.96 -6.57 0.96
CA ILE A 113 -4.93 -6.80 -0.12
C ILE A 113 -4.67 -8.13 -0.81
N SER A 114 -3.42 -8.50 -1.06
CA SER A 114 -3.08 -9.82 -1.61
C SER A 114 -3.47 -10.96 -0.69
N LEU A 115 -3.23 -10.81 0.62
CA LEU A 115 -3.66 -11.81 1.60
C LEU A 115 -5.19 -11.89 1.68
N LEU A 116 -5.88 -10.77 1.62
CA LEU A 116 -7.34 -10.74 1.62
C LEU A 116 -7.89 -11.50 0.41
N GLY A 117 -7.41 -11.21 -0.79
CA GLY A 117 -7.79 -11.97 -1.99
C GLY A 117 -7.59 -13.47 -1.81
N TYR A 118 -6.44 -13.87 -1.28
CA TYR A 118 -6.10 -15.28 -1.05
C TYR A 118 -6.99 -15.97 0.00
N LEU A 119 -7.44 -15.25 1.03
CA LEU A 119 -8.19 -15.83 2.13
C LEU A 119 -9.69 -15.99 1.85
N ILE A 120 -10.27 -15.14 1.00
CA ILE A 120 -11.72 -15.07 0.81
C ILE A 120 -12.19 -15.21 -0.65
N GLY A 121 -11.27 -15.27 -1.61
CA GLY A 121 -11.60 -15.51 -3.01
C GLY A 121 -11.02 -16.83 -3.50
N ASP A 122 -11.79 -17.53 -4.33
CA ASP A 122 -11.29 -18.62 -5.16
C ASP A 122 -10.69 -18.09 -6.47
N ILE A 123 -10.03 -18.96 -7.22
CA ILE A 123 -9.53 -18.63 -8.55
C ILE A 123 -10.68 -18.10 -9.43
N ASP A 124 -10.43 -17.02 -10.17
CA ASP A 124 -11.39 -16.35 -11.05
C ASP A 124 -12.57 -15.66 -10.35
N ASP A 125 -12.63 -15.64 -9.01
CA ASP A 125 -13.56 -14.81 -8.27
C ASP A 125 -13.29 -13.31 -8.48
N VAL A 126 -14.30 -12.50 -8.18
CA VAL A 126 -14.29 -11.07 -8.52
C VAL A 126 -14.68 -10.20 -7.34
N PHE A 127 -13.89 -9.15 -7.10
CA PHE A 127 -14.11 -8.13 -6.09
C PHE A 127 -14.71 -6.87 -6.74
N LEU A 128 -15.82 -6.38 -6.19
CA LEU A 128 -16.44 -5.14 -6.64
C LEU A 128 -15.69 -3.93 -6.07
N ILE A 129 -15.42 -2.91 -6.89
CA ILE A 129 -14.88 -1.62 -6.43
C ILE A 129 -15.55 -0.46 -7.16
N SER A 130 -15.81 0.64 -6.44
CA SER A 130 -16.21 1.88 -7.08
C SER A 130 -15.05 2.50 -7.88
N SER A 131 -15.32 3.07 -9.05
CA SER A 131 -14.29 3.81 -9.82
C SER A 131 -14.58 5.31 -9.89
N PRO A 132 -13.55 6.18 -9.82
CA PRO A 132 -12.11 5.87 -9.80
C PRO A 132 -11.58 5.33 -8.46
N TYR A 133 -10.52 4.52 -8.51
CA TYR A 133 -9.88 3.89 -7.35
C TYR A 133 -8.36 3.79 -7.52
N TYR A 134 -7.67 3.30 -6.48
CA TYR A 134 -6.23 3.06 -6.49
C TYR A 134 -5.86 1.88 -7.40
N THR A 135 -5.22 2.17 -8.53
CA THR A 135 -5.00 1.22 -9.63
C THR A 135 -4.14 0.00 -9.28
N ALA A 136 -3.32 0.06 -8.22
CA ALA A 136 -2.53 -1.10 -7.84
C ALA A 136 -3.38 -2.23 -7.23
N PHE A 137 -4.62 -1.96 -6.82
CA PHE A 137 -5.52 -3.02 -6.32
C PHE A 137 -5.77 -4.13 -7.33
N ASP A 138 -5.77 -3.83 -8.65
CA ASP A 138 -5.90 -4.86 -9.69
C ASP A 138 -4.76 -5.90 -9.58
N HIS A 139 -3.54 -5.44 -9.38
CA HIS A 139 -2.37 -6.29 -9.19
C HIS A 139 -2.41 -6.96 -7.82
N ASP A 140 -2.67 -6.18 -6.76
CA ASP A 140 -2.56 -6.67 -5.39
C ASP A 140 -3.55 -7.81 -5.11
N ILE A 141 -4.80 -7.72 -5.60
CA ILE A 141 -5.80 -8.79 -5.39
C ILE A 141 -5.48 -10.06 -6.19
N ALA A 142 -4.91 -9.89 -7.41
CA ALA A 142 -4.61 -10.99 -8.30
C ALA A 142 -3.31 -11.73 -7.91
N ALA A 143 -2.36 -11.05 -7.26
CA ALA A 143 -0.99 -11.51 -7.05
C ALA A 143 -0.87 -12.93 -6.45
N LEU A 144 -1.73 -13.26 -5.48
CA LEU A 144 -1.73 -14.57 -4.82
C LEU A 144 -2.94 -15.44 -5.19
N ALA A 145 -4.11 -14.83 -5.40
CA ALA A 145 -5.37 -15.54 -5.53
C ALA A 145 -5.83 -15.74 -6.98
N ASN A 146 -5.25 -15.00 -7.94
CA ASN A 146 -5.74 -14.92 -9.31
C ASN A 146 -7.24 -14.52 -9.40
N CYS A 147 -7.69 -13.69 -8.46
CA CYS A 147 -8.98 -13.01 -8.53
C CYS A 147 -8.88 -11.74 -9.40
N ALA A 148 -10.04 -11.18 -9.76
CA ALA A 148 -10.13 -9.95 -10.56
C ALA A 148 -10.93 -8.85 -9.84
N ILE A 149 -10.83 -7.63 -10.37
CA ILE A 149 -11.66 -6.49 -9.94
C ILE A 149 -12.74 -6.22 -10.98
N PHE A 150 -13.99 -6.12 -10.53
CA PHE A 150 -15.08 -5.53 -11.30
C PHE A 150 -15.30 -4.09 -10.89
N ARG A 151 -15.19 -3.19 -11.87
CA ARG A 151 -15.28 -1.75 -11.67
C ARG A 151 -16.75 -1.32 -11.76
N CYS A 152 -17.20 -0.60 -10.74
CA CYS A 152 -18.53 0.00 -10.65
C CYS A 152 -18.38 1.53 -10.81
N PRO A 153 -18.59 2.09 -12.00
CA PRO A 153 -18.41 3.52 -12.23
C PRO A 153 -19.36 4.37 -11.39
N LEU A 154 -18.80 5.29 -10.62
CA LEU A 154 -19.58 6.33 -9.97
C LEU A 154 -19.95 7.37 -11.01
N ASN A 155 -21.24 7.68 -11.12
CA ASN A 155 -21.69 8.78 -11.94
C ASN A 155 -21.23 10.10 -11.32
N HIS A 156 -20.71 11.01 -12.13
CA HIS A 156 -20.56 12.40 -11.69
C HIS A 156 -21.96 13.00 -11.50
N HIS A 157 -22.39 13.20 -10.26
CA HIS A 157 -23.53 14.07 -9.99
C HIS A 157 -23.15 15.49 -10.46
N LYS A 158 -23.80 15.96 -11.53
CA LYS A 158 -23.75 17.37 -11.94
C LYS A 158 -24.63 18.18 -10.99
N GLU A 159 -24.24 18.30 -9.73
CA GLU A 159 -24.86 19.25 -8.80
C GLU A 159 -23.97 20.49 -8.69
N HIS A 160 -24.40 21.53 -9.41
CA HIS A 160 -24.16 22.96 -9.19
C HIS A 160 -22.72 23.41 -8.85
N LEU A 161 -21.98 23.80 -9.89
CA LEU A 161 -21.07 24.95 -9.83
C LEU A 161 -21.87 26.25 -10.05
#